data_AF-A0A2V5Q9D1-F1
#
_entry.id   AF-A0A2V5Q9D1-F1
#
_cell.length_a   1.000
_cell.length_b   1.000
_cell.length_c   1.000
_cell.angle_alpha   90.00
_cell.angle_beta   90.00
_cell.angle_gamma   90.00
#
_symmetry.space_group_name_H-M   'P 1'
#
loop_
_entity.id
_entity.type
_entity.pdbx_description
1 polymer ?
#
loop_
_entity_poly.entity_id
_entity_poly.type
_entity_poly.pdbx_seq_one_letter_code
_entity_poly.pdbx_strand_id
1 'polypeptide(L)'
;MQTKTWEELTNDEKLDRLTVVLTRAGSDKNFRDRCLASPESARQAVSEAGAIEFPPDFEIEFLTAEQRLKKLVFAIPDFVPPESGTPEIRSAEDYQTCTYNLWRS
;
A
#
# COMPACT_ATOMS: atom_id res chain seq x y z
N MET A 1 1.26 -19.42 -9.24
CA MET A 1 1.15 -18.02 -9.71
C MET A 1 2.53 -17.61 -10.21
N GLN A 2 2.65 -16.99 -11.37
CA GLN A 2 3.95 -16.46 -11.84
C GLN A 2 4.28 -15.19 -11.06
N THR A 3 5.50 -15.11 -10.56
CA THR A 3 6.02 -13.90 -9.92
C THR A 3 6.11 -12.76 -10.92
N LYS A 4 5.66 -11.57 -10.54
CA LYS A 4 5.73 -10.34 -11.34
C LYS A 4 6.10 -9.17 -10.43
N THR A 5 6.74 -8.15 -10.97
CA THR A 5 7.00 -6.92 -10.22
C THR A 5 5.70 -6.14 -10.00
N TRP A 6 5.65 -5.35 -8.93
CA TRP A 6 4.49 -4.51 -8.60
C TRP A 6 4.10 -3.58 -9.75
N GLU A 7 5.07 -3.06 -10.50
CA GLU A 7 4.86 -2.09 -11.57
C GLU A 7 4.28 -2.74 -12.85
N GLU A 8 4.61 -4.01 -13.10
CA GLU A 8 4.10 -4.77 -14.26
C GLU A 8 2.66 -5.27 -14.09
N LEU A 9 2.14 -5.27 -12.85
CA LEU A 9 0.80 -5.76 -12.56
C LEU A 9 -0.26 -4.72 -12.93
N THR A 10 -1.27 -5.17 -13.67
CA THR A 10 -2.51 -4.40 -13.84
C THR A 10 -3.24 -4.22 -12.51
N ASN A 11 -4.14 -3.24 -12.43
CA ASN A 11 -4.91 -3.00 -11.20
C ASN A 11 -5.73 -4.23 -10.77
N ASP A 12 -6.29 -4.96 -11.74
CA ASP A 12 -7.04 -6.19 -11.46
C ASP A 12 -6.11 -7.29 -10.91
N GLU A 13 -4.93 -7.49 -11.50
CA GLU A 13 -3.98 -8.48 -10.96
C GLU A 13 -3.47 -8.10 -9.57
N LYS A 14 -3.26 -6.81 -9.29
CA LYS A 14 -2.93 -6.31 -7.94
C LYS A 14 -4.04 -6.64 -6.96
N LEU A 15 -5.29 -6.33 -7.32
CA LEU A 15 -6.45 -6.60 -6.49
C LEU A 15 -6.60 -8.10 -6.21
N ASP A 16 -6.48 -8.95 -7.22
CA ASP A 16 -6.61 -10.40 -7.07
C ASP A 16 -5.53 -10.98 -6.16
N ARG A 17 -4.26 -10.60 -6.39
CA ARG A 17 -3.13 -11.08 -5.57
C ARG A 17 -3.23 -10.59 -4.13
N LEU A 18 -3.59 -9.32 -3.91
CA LEU A 18 -3.77 -8.77 -2.57
C LEU A 18 -5.00 -9.38 -1.86
N THR A 19 -6.04 -9.74 -2.60
CA THR A 19 -7.21 -10.45 -2.05
C THR A 19 -6.81 -11.82 -1.50
N VAL A 20 -5.93 -12.56 -2.19
CA VAL A 20 -5.38 -13.83 -1.69
C VAL A 20 -4.61 -13.61 -0.38
N VAL A 21 -3.76 -12.58 -0.33
CA VAL A 21 -2.98 -12.23 0.88
C VAL A 21 -3.89 -11.89 2.05
N LEU A 22 -4.89 -11.04 1.84
CA LEU A 22 -5.84 -10.62 2.88
C LEU A 22 -6.71 -11.79 3.36
N THR A 23 -7.19 -12.63 2.44
CA THR A 23 -7.96 -13.84 2.78
C THR A 23 -7.14 -14.77 3.66
N ARG A 24 -5.88 -15.01 3.30
CA ARG A 24 -4.97 -15.83 4.10
C ARG A 24 -4.69 -15.22 5.47
N ALA A 25 -4.44 -13.91 5.55
CA ALA A 25 -4.26 -13.21 6.82
C ALA A 25 -5.51 -13.27 7.72
N GLY A 26 -6.70 -13.40 7.12
CA GLY A 26 -7.95 -13.63 7.86
C GLY A 26 -8.08 -15.03 8.45
N SER A 27 -7.50 -16.06 7.82
CA SER A 27 -7.70 -17.48 8.19
C SER A 27 -6.48 -18.16 8.83
N ASP A 28 -5.27 -17.64 8.65
CA ASP A 28 -4.00 -18.21 9.12
C ASP A 28 -3.35 -17.27 10.13
N LYS A 29 -3.36 -17.68 11.41
CA LYS A 29 -2.83 -16.87 12.52
C LYS A 29 -1.32 -16.60 12.38
N ASN A 30 -0.53 -17.59 11.97
CA ASN A 30 0.92 -17.42 11.86
C ASN A 30 1.26 -16.45 10.72
N PHE A 31 0.54 -16.56 9.60
CA PHE A 31 0.69 -15.62 8.50
C PHE A 31 0.25 -14.20 8.90
N ARG A 32 -0.86 -14.08 9.64
CA ARG A 32 -1.33 -12.81 10.18
C ARG A 32 -0.31 -12.14 11.09
N ASP A 33 0.28 -12.90 12.02
CA ASP A 33 1.27 -12.39 12.95
C ASP A 33 2.53 -11.90 12.21
N ARG A 34 2.95 -12.61 11.15
CA ARG A 34 4.02 -12.14 10.24
C ARG A 34 3.66 -10.81 9.56
N CYS A 35 2.43 -10.66 9.08
CA CYS A 35 1.99 -9.44 8.42
C CYS A 35 1.97 -8.24 9.38
N LEU A 36 1.72 -8.47 10.67
CA LEU A 36 1.63 -7.42 11.69
C LEU A 36 2.96 -7.10 12.40
N ALA A 37 4.03 -7.88 12.14
CA ALA A 37 5.28 -7.78 12.91
C ALA A 37 6.11 -6.53 12.58
N SER A 38 6.34 -6.24 11.30
CA SER A 38 7.09 -5.07 10.82
C SER A 38 6.79 -4.82 9.33
N PRO A 39 7.09 -3.63 8.80
CA PRO A 39 6.89 -3.36 7.37
C PRO A 39 7.68 -4.31 6.45
N GLU A 40 8.90 -4.67 6.85
CA GLU A 40 9.74 -5.62 6.09
C GLU A 40 9.14 -7.03 6.11
N SER A 41 8.71 -7.49 7.29
CA SER A 41 8.06 -8.80 7.46
C SER A 41 6.75 -8.88 6.67
N ALA A 42 5.97 -7.79 6.68
CA ALA A 42 4.75 -7.66 5.91
C ALA A 42 5.03 -7.74 4.41
N ARG A 43 5.99 -6.95 3.90
CA ARG A 43 6.40 -6.97 2.50
C ARG A 43 6.80 -8.37 2.05
N GLN A 44 7.63 -9.05 2.85
CA GLN A 44 8.04 -10.43 2.56
C GLN A 44 6.84 -11.39 2.53
N ALA A 45 5.92 -11.30 3.50
CA ALA A 45 4.72 -12.14 3.53
C ALA A 45 3.80 -11.91 2.31
N VAL A 46 3.63 -10.65 1.89
CA VAL A 46 2.87 -10.29 0.69
C VAL A 46 3.57 -10.80 -0.57
N SER A 47 4.89 -10.66 -0.67
CA SER A 47 5.68 -11.19 -1.78
C SER A 47 5.50 -12.69 -1.95
N GLU A 48 5.60 -13.44 -0.85
CA GLU A 48 5.46 -14.90 -0.85
C GLU A 48 4.04 -15.35 -1.23
N ALA A 49 3.00 -14.76 -0.60
CA ALA A 49 1.63 -15.21 -0.78
C ALA A 49 0.96 -14.65 -2.05
N GLY A 50 1.29 -13.43 -2.46
CA GLY A 50 0.79 -12.79 -3.68
C GLY A 50 1.65 -13.06 -4.93
N ALA A 51 2.81 -13.68 -4.77
CA ALA A 51 3.83 -13.82 -5.81
C ALA A 51 4.19 -12.45 -6.44
N ILE A 52 4.43 -11.43 -5.61
CA ILE A 52 4.72 -10.06 -6.04
C ILE A 52 6.16 -9.71 -5.67
N GLU A 53 6.93 -9.21 -6.63
CA GLU A 53 8.21 -8.57 -6.35
C GLU A 53 8.00 -7.07 -6.12
N PHE A 54 8.43 -6.58 -4.96
CA PHE A 54 8.37 -5.16 -4.63
C PHE A 54 9.76 -4.52 -4.73
N PRO A 55 9.84 -3.25 -5.14
CA PRO A 55 11.04 -2.43 -4.97
C PRO A 55 11.57 -2.47 -3.52
N PRO A 56 12.88 -2.28 -3.31
CA PRO A 56 13.50 -2.38 -1.99
C PRO A 56 12.99 -1.31 -1.00
N ASP A 57 12.57 -0.16 -1.51
CA ASP A 57 12.05 1.00 -0.78
C ASP A 57 10.51 0.98 -0.61
N PHE A 58 9.84 -0.04 -1.14
CA PHE A 58 8.39 -0.17 -1.04
C PHE A 58 7.98 -0.63 0.36
N GLU A 59 7.24 0.19 1.10
CA GLU A 59 6.76 -0.17 2.45
C GLU A 59 5.34 -0.75 2.41
N ILE A 60 5.11 -1.83 3.16
CA ILE A 60 3.77 -2.42 3.35
C ILE A 60 3.48 -2.48 4.85
N GLU A 61 2.33 -1.98 5.26
CA GLU A 61 1.91 -2.05 6.66
C GLU A 61 0.51 -2.66 6.77
N PHE A 62 0.38 -3.63 7.67
CA PHE A 62 -0.92 -4.16 8.06
C PHE A 62 -1.32 -3.55 9.41
N LEU A 63 -2.58 -3.17 9.51
CA LEU A 63 -3.16 -2.64 10.75
C LEU A 63 -4.32 -3.51 11.19
N THR A 64 -4.40 -3.77 12.49
CA THR A 64 -5.64 -4.26 13.09
C THR A 64 -6.73 -3.18 13.01
N ALA A 65 -7.99 -3.58 13.20
CA ALA A 65 -9.12 -2.66 13.22
C ALA A 65 -8.92 -1.52 14.23
N GLU A 66 -8.37 -1.81 15.40
CA GLU A 66 -8.09 -0.81 16.42
C GLU A 66 -6.95 0.14 16.01
N GLN A 67 -5.85 -0.39 15.46
CA GLN A 67 -4.72 0.44 15.00
C GLN A 67 -5.14 1.35 13.84
N ARG A 68 -6.03 0.88 12.95
CA ARG A 68 -6.56 1.69 11.86
C ARG A 68 -7.31 2.93 12.36
N LEU A 69 -7.95 2.88 13.52
CA LEU A 69 -8.59 4.04 14.14
C LEU A 69 -7.61 5.03 14.78
N LYS A 70 -6.36 4.60 15.00
CA LYS A 70 -5.32 5.37 15.67
C LYS A 70 -4.26 5.93 14.71
N LYS A 71 -4.39 5.70 13.40
CA LYS A 71 -3.41 6.11 12.38
C LYS A 71 -4.05 6.98 11.31
N LEU A 72 -3.41 8.11 11.03
CA LEU A 72 -3.75 9.02 9.95
C LEU A 72 -2.52 9.20 9.07
N VAL A 73 -2.68 9.03 7.75
CA VAL A 73 -1.60 9.15 6.77
C VAL A 73 -1.95 10.31 5.84
N PHE A 74 -1.03 11.27 5.72
CA PHE A 74 -1.12 12.38 4.77
C PHE A 74 -0.05 12.18 3.69
N ALA A 75 -0.46 12.24 2.42
CA ALA A 75 0.48 12.35 1.30
C ALA A 75 0.84 13.82 1.12
N ILE A 76 2.14 14.13 1.15
CA ILE A 76 2.66 15.45 0.83
C ILE A 76 3.16 15.38 -0.62
N PRO A 77 2.76 16.32 -1.50
CA PRO A 77 3.25 16.37 -2.87
C PRO A 77 4.75 16.70 -2.90
N ASP A 78 5.38 16.50 -4.05
CA ASP A 78 6.71 17.04 -4.29
C ASP A 78 6.72 18.56 -4.16
N PHE A 79 7.76 19.07 -3.50
CA PHE A 79 7.99 20.51 -3.39
C PHE A 79 8.47 21.07 -4.73
N VAL A 80 7.68 21.95 -5.34
CA VAL A 80 8.05 22.68 -6.55
C VAL A 80 8.52 24.08 -6.15
N PRO A 81 9.81 24.43 -6.32
CA PRO A 81 10.31 25.76 -5.97
C PRO A 81 9.67 26.81 -6.90
N PRO A 82 9.23 27.97 -6.36
CA PRO A 82 8.60 28.99 -7.19
C PRO A 82 9.63 29.69 -8.08
N GLU A 83 9.46 29.61 -9.40
CA GLU A 83 10.34 30.29 -10.36
C GLU A 83 10.30 31.83 -10.22
N SER A 84 9.24 32.39 -9.62
CA SER A 84 9.00 33.84 -9.50
C SER A 84 8.78 34.32 -8.07
N GLY A 85 9.16 33.53 -7.06
CA GLY A 85 9.10 33.92 -5.65
C GLY A 85 7.72 33.85 -4.97
N THR A 86 6.65 33.49 -5.69
CA THR A 86 5.34 33.22 -5.08
C THR A 86 5.07 31.71 -5.11
N PRO A 87 4.98 31.03 -3.95
CA PRO A 87 4.72 29.59 -3.89
C PRO A 87 3.33 29.27 -4.45
N GLU A 88 3.24 28.19 -5.24
CA GLU A 88 1.96 27.64 -5.70
C GLU A 88 1.23 27.02 -4.50
N ILE A 89 0.11 27.63 -4.08
CA ILE A 89 -0.74 27.09 -3.01
C ILE A 89 -1.77 26.16 -3.67
N ARG A 90 -1.59 24.84 -3.52
CA ARG A 90 -2.60 23.86 -3.97
C ARG A 90 -3.58 23.51 -2.86
N SER A 91 -4.77 23.06 -3.25
CA SER A 91 -5.86 22.77 -2.33
C SER A 91 -5.60 21.46 -1.59
N ALA A 92 -6.11 21.33 -0.36
CA ALA A 92 -5.97 20.10 0.43
C ALA A 92 -6.58 18.86 -0.27
N GLU A 93 -7.57 19.08 -1.13
CA GLU A 93 -8.24 18.07 -1.94
C GLU A 93 -7.31 17.47 -3.01
N ASP A 94 -6.32 18.22 -3.50
CA ASP A 94 -5.31 17.74 -4.46
C ASP A 94 -4.38 16.68 -3.83
N TYR A 95 -4.44 16.51 -2.51
CA TYR A 95 -3.59 15.60 -1.73
C TYR A 95 -4.36 14.38 -1.17
N GLN A 96 -5.66 14.26 -1.44
CA GLN A 96 -6.45 13.11 -1.00
C GLN A 96 -6.21 11.89 -1.89
N THR A 97 -5.16 11.12 -1.61
CA THR A 97 -4.96 9.78 -2.18
C THR A 97 -5.70 8.72 -1.36
N CYS A 98 -7.03 8.62 -1.52
CA CYS A 98 -7.77 7.48 -0.95
C CYS A 98 -7.57 6.22 -1.81
N THR A 99 -6.94 5.20 -1.24
CA THR A 99 -6.44 4.00 -1.94
C THR A 99 -7.44 2.87 -2.22
N TYR A 100 -8.75 3.06 -2.01
CA TYR A 100 -9.71 1.95 -2.20
C TYR A 100 -11.00 2.28 -2.95
N ASN A 101 -11.30 3.54 -3.26
CA ASN A 101 -12.60 3.88 -3.86
C ASN A 101 -12.69 3.63 -5.37
N LEU A 102 -11.57 3.37 -6.08
CA LEU A 102 -11.53 3.35 -7.55
C LEU A 102 -11.03 2.04 -8.17
N TRP A 103 -10.81 0.97 -7.39
CA TRP A 103 -10.31 -0.30 -7.98
C TRP A 103 -11.41 -1.16 -8.61
N ARG A 104 -12.69 -0.77 -8.44
CA ARG A 104 -13.81 -1.25 -9.25
C ARG A 104 -14.67 -0.07 -9.63
N SER A 105 -14.45 0.46 -10.83
CA SER A 105 -15.40 1.29 -11.57
C SER A 105 -15.78 0.57 -12.84
#